data_AF-A0A7T4AZ87-F1
#
_entry.id   AF-A0A7T4AZ87-F1
#
_cell.length_a   1.000
_cell.length_b   1.000
_cell.length_c   1.000
_cell.angle_alpha   90.00
_cell.angle_beta   90.00
_cell.angle_gamma   90.00
#
_symmetry.space_group_name_H-M   'P 1'
#
loop_
_entity.id
_entity.type
_entity.pdbx_description
1 polymer ?
#
loop_
_entity_poly.entity_id
_entity_poly.type
_entity_poly.pdbx_seq_one_letter_code
_entity_poly.pdbx_strand_id
1 'polypeptide(L)'
;MKRMTLDEFQTACIAQASSSELTTVKCPMCSALQNGLDFIAAGAGKDWDDVARYVGFSCVGRFTGAGSPRKDPDGQPCNWSLGGLFQTHRMVVVTPDGIEHPHFELATPEEAAAHHAAQQSAGGAA
;
A
#
# COMPACT_ATOMS: atom_id res chain seq x y z
N MET A 1 1.76 17.42 -4.88
CA MET A 1 1.51 16.46 -3.79
C MET A 1 0.01 16.36 -3.60
N LYS A 2 -0.55 15.16 -3.68
CA LYS A 2 -1.98 14.90 -3.47
C LYS A 2 -2.32 15.06 -2.00
N ARG A 3 -3.48 15.64 -1.69
CA ARG A 3 -3.98 15.81 -0.33
C ARG A 3 -5.41 15.31 -0.28
N MET A 4 -5.77 14.66 0.82
CA MET A 4 -7.12 14.21 1.11
C MET A 4 -7.35 14.29 2.61
N THR A 5 -8.57 14.59 3.03
CA THR A 5 -8.99 14.45 4.42
C THR A 5 -9.11 12.96 4.79
N LEU A 6 -9.10 12.66 6.08
CA LEU A 6 -9.34 11.31 6.57
C LEU A 6 -10.67 10.72 6.07
N ASP A 7 -11.74 11.53 6.03
CA ASP A 7 -13.06 11.13 5.57
C ASP A 7 -13.09 10.82 4.06
N GLU A 8 -12.45 11.68 3.25
CA GLU A 8 -12.27 11.43 1.82
C GLU A 8 -11.45 10.16 1.55
N PHE A 9 -10.40 9.93 2.34
CA PHE A 9 -9.58 8.73 2.23
C PHE A 9 -10.37 7.48 2.57
N GLN A 10 -11.12 7.48 3.67
CA GLN A 10 -11.98 6.35 4.06
C GLN A 10 -13.04 6.05 2.99
N THR A 11 -13.69 7.10 2.48
CA THR A 11 -14.66 6.98 1.38
C THR A 11 -14.02 6.36 0.14
N ALA A 12 -12.80 6.79 -0.21
CA ALA A 12 -12.06 6.25 -1.35
C ALA A 12 -11.64 4.78 -1.16
N CYS A 13 -11.24 4.38 0.05
CA CYS A 13 -10.94 2.98 0.37
C CYS A 13 -12.18 2.09 0.22
N ILE A 14 -13.31 2.52 0.78
CA ILE A 14 -14.59 1.79 0.69
C ILE A 14 -15.07 1.69 -0.77
N ALA A 15 -14.87 2.75 -1.56
CA ALA A 15 -15.23 2.72 -2.98
C ALA A 15 -14.33 1.80 -3.81
N GLN A 16 -13.07 1.62 -3.42
CA GLN A 16 -12.10 0.79 -4.14
C GLN A 16 -12.25 -0.71 -3.82
N ALA A 17 -12.50 -1.08 -2.57
CA ALA A 17 -12.43 -2.46 -2.10
C ALA A 17 -13.56 -2.82 -1.13
N SER A 18 -13.97 -4.09 -1.15
CA SER A 18 -15.03 -4.61 -0.28
C SER A 18 -14.62 -4.80 1.18
N SER A 19 -13.31 -4.76 1.47
CA SER A 19 -12.77 -4.81 2.83
C SER A 19 -11.45 -4.04 2.92
N SER A 20 -11.03 -3.70 4.14
CA SER A 20 -9.80 -2.93 4.37
C SER A 20 -8.53 -3.71 3.98
N GLU A 21 -8.52 -5.04 4.17
CA GLU A 21 -7.42 -5.92 3.78
C GLU A 21 -7.17 -5.93 2.27
N LEU A 22 -8.23 -5.67 1.50
CA LEU A 22 -8.21 -5.60 0.04
C LEU A 22 -7.99 -4.17 -0.47
N THR A 23 -7.90 -3.16 0.41
CA THR A 23 -7.53 -1.81 -0.04
C THR A 23 -6.12 -1.84 -0.60
N THR A 24 -5.98 -1.54 -1.89
CA THR A 24 -4.72 -1.63 -2.63
C THR A 24 -4.09 -0.26 -2.79
N VAL A 25 -2.84 -0.17 -2.38
CA VAL A 25 -2.00 1.03 -2.48
C VAL A 25 -0.85 0.80 -3.45
N LYS A 26 -0.31 1.89 -3.98
CA LYS A 26 0.80 1.88 -4.94
C LYS A 26 2.04 2.51 -4.32
N CYS A 27 3.15 1.76 -4.30
CA CYS A 27 4.42 2.29 -3.82
C CYS A 27 4.89 3.45 -4.71
N PRO A 28 5.21 4.64 -4.16
CA PRO A 28 5.60 5.80 -4.95
C PRO A 28 6.99 5.67 -5.60
N MET A 29 7.77 4.66 -5.19
CA MET A 29 9.13 4.44 -5.67
C MET A 29 9.24 3.35 -6.73
N CYS A 30 8.54 2.23 -6.56
CA CYS A 30 8.63 1.09 -7.48
C CYS A 30 7.32 0.78 -8.22
N SER A 31 6.24 1.50 -7.92
CA SER A 31 4.90 1.29 -8.49
C SER A 31 4.26 -0.07 -8.21
N ALA A 32 4.85 -0.88 -7.31
CA ALA A 32 4.24 -2.14 -6.88
C ALA A 32 2.89 -1.88 -6.18
N LEU A 33 1.87 -2.61 -6.64
CA LEU A 33 0.57 -2.70 -6.00
C LEU A 33 0.67 -3.66 -4.81
N GLN A 34 0.04 -3.28 -3.70
CA GLN A 34 0.06 -4.08 -2.48
C GLN A 34 -1.16 -3.79 -1.59
N ASN A 35 -1.63 -4.80 -0.89
CA ASN A 35 -2.72 -4.73 0.09
C ASN A 35 -2.37 -5.54 1.35
N GLY A 36 -3.28 -5.61 2.31
CA GLY A 36 -3.05 -6.31 3.58
C GLY A 36 -2.68 -7.79 3.41
N LEU A 37 -3.28 -8.46 2.42
CA LEU A 37 -2.99 -9.87 2.14
C LEU A 37 -1.55 -10.08 1.68
N ASP A 38 -0.97 -9.15 0.91
CA ASP A 38 0.44 -9.23 0.51
C ASP A 38 1.38 -9.17 1.71
N PHE A 39 1.08 -8.34 2.70
CA PHE A 39 1.89 -8.24 3.92
C PHE A 39 1.79 -9.50 4.78
N ILE A 40 0.60 -10.08 4.90
CA ILE A 40 0.41 -11.35 5.62
C ILE A 40 1.18 -12.47 4.90
N ALA A 41 1.04 -12.56 3.57
CA ALA A 41 1.77 -13.54 2.76
C ALA A 41 3.29 -13.35 2.83
N ALA A 42 3.76 -12.11 2.98
CA ALA A 42 5.18 -11.78 3.18
C ALA A 42 5.68 -12.04 4.61
N GLY A 43 4.83 -12.49 5.53
CA GLY A 43 5.20 -12.77 6.92
C GLY A 43 5.41 -11.52 7.78
N ALA A 44 4.84 -10.37 7.39
CA ALA A 44 4.93 -9.12 8.16
C ALA A 44 4.07 -9.14 9.44
N GLY A 45 3.11 -10.07 9.53
CA GLY A 45 2.15 -10.25 10.62
C GLY A 45 1.26 -11.46 10.35
N LYS A 46 0.49 -11.94 11.34
CA LYS A 46 -0.41 -13.10 11.19
C LYS A 46 -1.79 -12.73 10.65
N ASP A 47 -2.21 -11.48 10.82
CA ASP A 47 -3.56 -11.00 10.52
C ASP A 47 -3.54 -9.51 10.17
N TRP A 48 -4.74 -8.97 9.90
CA TRP A 48 -4.94 -7.56 9.56
C TRP A 48 -4.42 -6.60 10.64
N ASP A 49 -4.69 -6.89 11.91
CA ASP A 49 -4.33 -6.01 13.02
C ASP A 49 -2.81 -5.83 13.12
N ASP A 50 -2.04 -6.90 12.83
CA ASP A 50 -0.59 -6.82 12.79
C ASP A 50 -0.05 -6.00 11.60
N VAL A 51 -0.71 -6.08 10.44
CA VAL A 51 -0.17 -5.52 9.17
C VAL A 51 -0.74 -4.16 8.78
N ALA A 52 -1.89 -3.74 9.30
CA ALA A 52 -2.60 -2.52 8.91
C ALA A 52 -1.70 -1.28 8.98
N ARG A 53 -0.82 -1.21 9.99
CA ARG A 53 0.18 -0.14 10.18
C ARG A 53 1.21 -0.01 9.05
N TYR A 54 1.40 -1.04 8.23
CA TYR A 54 2.35 -1.03 7.12
C TYR A 54 1.69 -0.68 5.80
N VAL A 55 0.41 -1.04 5.64
CA VAL A 55 -0.36 -0.72 4.44
C VAL A 55 -0.40 0.79 4.26
N GLY A 56 0.02 1.25 3.09
CA GLY A 56 0.08 2.69 2.81
C GLY A 56 1.34 3.40 3.31
N PHE A 57 2.23 2.72 4.04
CA PHE A 57 3.41 3.35 4.66
C PHE A 57 4.72 2.68 4.26
N SER A 58 4.73 1.35 4.14
CA SER A 58 5.91 0.56 3.77
C SER A 58 5.65 -0.21 2.49
N CYS A 59 6.68 -0.42 1.68
CA CYS A 59 6.59 -1.37 0.58
C CYS A 59 6.74 -2.81 1.12
N VAL A 60 5.92 -3.74 0.63
CA VAL A 60 5.95 -5.17 1.00
C VAL A 60 7.34 -5.79 0.80
N GLY A 61 8.12 -5.27 -0.15
CA GLY A 61 9.49 -5.71 -0.41
C GLY A 61 10.42 -5.59 0.82
N ARG A 62 10.09 -4.73 1.78
CA ARG A 62 10.81 -4.62 3.06
C ARG A 62 10.73 -5.89 3.91
N PHE A 63 9.71 -6.70 3.73
CA PHE A 63 9.48 -7.94 4.46
C PHE A 63 9.96 -9.18 3.68
N THR A 64 10.14 -9.06 2.37
CA THR A 64 10.61 -10.15 1.50
C THR A 64 12.11 -10.08 1.18
N GLY A 65 12.84 -9.10 1.73
CA GLY A 65 14.27 -8.92 1.45
C GLY A 65 14.58 -8.26 0.11
N ALA A 66 13.62 -7.52 -0.47
CA ALA A 66 13.82 -6.79 -1.72
C ALA A 66 14.90 -5.69 -1.58
N GLY A 67 15.53 -5.35 -2.71
CA GLY A 67 16.54 -4.30 -2.78
C GLY A 67 15.98 -2.87 -2.67
N SER A 68 16.90 -1.91 -2.75
CA SER A 68 16.59 -0.47 -2.77
C SER A 68 15.73 -0.07 -3.98
N PRO A 69 14.99 1.06 -3.90
CA PRO A 69 14.31 1.63 -5.05
C PRO A 69 15.20 1.75 -6.29
N ARG A 70 14.61 1.39 -7.43
CA ARG A 70 15.23 1.56 -8.74
C ARG A 70 14.98 2.98 -9.25
N LYS A 71 15.83 3.44 -10.16
CA LYS A 71 15.67 4.75 -10.80
C LYS A 71 14.37 4.83 -11.59
N ASP A 72 14.09 3.79 -12.36
CA ASP A 72 12.87 3.64 -13.13
C ASP A 72 11.99 2.54 -12.49
N PRO A 73 10.73 2.84 -12.15
CA PRO A 73 9.82 1.86 -11.58
C PRO A 73 9.50 0.72 -12.57
N ASP A 74 9.55 -0.52 -12.10
CA ASP A 74 9.31 -1.75 -12.87
C ASP A 74 8.14 -2.58 -12.32
N GLY A 75 7.40 -2.05 -11.33
CA GLY A 75 6.29 -2.73 -10.67
C GLY A 75 6.71 -3.80 -9.64
N GLN A 76 8.00 -4.10 -9.51
CA GLN A 76 8.48 -5.10 -8.55
C GLN A 76 8.60 -4.49 -7.14
N PRO A 77 8.42 -5.26 -6.04
CA PRO A 77 8.61 -4.73 -4.69
C PRO A 77 10.04 -4.16 -4.45
N CYS A 78 10.16 -3.20 -3.53
CA CYS A 78 11.43 -2.65 -3.05
C CYS A 78 11.38 -2.49 -1.52
N ASN A 79 12.47 -2.07 -0.89
CA ASN A 79 12.55 -1.89 0.58
C ASN A 79 12.08 -0.50 1.08
N TRP A 80 11.41 0.30 0.25
CA TRP A 80 11.03 1.68 0.59
C TRP A 80 10.02 1.77 1.75
N SER A 81 10.10 2.85 2.53
CA SER A 81 9.12 3.22 3.55
C SER A 81 9.03 4.75 3.66
N LEU A 82 7.88 5.26 4.12
CA LEU A 82 7.69 6.68 4.44
C LEU A 82 8.33 7.09 5.79
N GLY A 83 8.88 6.13 6.53
CA GLY A 83 9.70 6.40 7.71
C GLY A 83 11.13 6.78 7.34
N GLY A 84 11.78 7.59 8.18
CA GLY A 84 13.18 7.98 8.02
C GLY A 84 13.36 9.48 7.74
N LEU A 85 14.60 9.88 7.43
CA LEU A 85 14.98 11.28 7.27
C LEU A 85 14.45 11.92 5.97
N PHE A 86 14.17 11.10 4.95
CA PHE A 86 13.72 11.56 3.63
C PHE A 86 12.25 11.21 3.42
N GLN A 87 11.38 12.22 3.47
CA GLN A 87 9.95 12.07 3.23
C GLN A 87 9.62 12.22 1.74
N THR A 88 10.12 11.34 0.86
CA THR A 88 9.64 11.31 -0.53
C THR A 88 8.31 10.59 -0.60
N HIS A 89 7.24 11.35 -0.37
CA HIS A 89 5.84 10.93 -0.46
C HIS A 89 5.12 11.74 -1.54
N ARG A 90 4.08 11.15 -2.13
CA ARG A 90 3.26 11.80 -3.16
C ARG A 90 1.88 12.20 -2.66
N MET A 91 1.45 11.62 -1.53
CA MET A 91 0.14 11.85 -0.93
C MET A 91 0.25 12.01 0.59
N VAL A 92 -0.60 12.88 1.15
CA VAL A 92 -0.84 12.98 2.59
C VAL A 92 -2.33 12.84 2.89
N VAL A 93 -2.64 12.21 4.01
CA VAL A 93 -3.98 12.17 4.62
C VAL A 93 -3.99 13.17 5.77
N VAL A 94 -4.96 14.08 5.79
CA VAL A 94 -5.09 15.13 6.81
C VAL A 94 -6.19 14.76 7.78
N THR A 95 -5.86 14.66 9.07
CA THR A 95 -6.81 14.37 10.15
C THR A 95 -7.59 15.61 10.58
N PRO A 96 -8.72 15.47 11.31
CA PRO A 96 -9.56 16.61 11.71
C PRO A 96 -8.85 17.68 12.57
N ASP A 97 -7.78 17.31 13.26
CA ASP A 97 -6.90 18.21 14.03
C ASP A 97 -5.84 18.91 13.16
N GLY A 98 -5.84 18.66 11.85
CA GLY A 98 -4.94 19.29 10.87
C GLY A 98 -3.58 18.60 10.73
N ILE A 99 -3.36 17.46 11.38
CA ILE A 99 -2.09 16.72 11.27
C ILE A 99 -2.02 16.01 9.91
N GLU A 100 -0.85 16.11 9.28
CA GLU A 100 -0.58 15.47 7.98
C GLU A 100 0.14 14.13 8.17
N HIS A 101 -0.45 13.08 7.63
CA HIS A 101 0.11 11.74 7.62
C HIS A 101 0.53 11.35 6.20
N PRO A 102 1.84 11.25 5.90
CA PRO A 102 2.33 10.71 4.64
C PRO A 102 1.74 9.33 4.37
N HIS A 103 1.28 9.12 3.15
CA HIS A 103 0.63 7.88 2.76
C HIS A 103 0.92 7.55 1.28
N PHE A 104 0.91 6.28 0.93
CA PHE A 104 0.96 5.83 -0.46
C PHE A 104 -0.37 6.08 -1.16
N GLU A 105 -0.32 6.35 -2.45
CA GLU A 105 -1.54 6.58 -3.24
C GLU A 105 -2.37 5.30 -3.33
N LEU A 106 -3.70 5.45 -3.24
CA LEU A 106 -4.62 4.38 -3.61
C LEU A 106 -4.42 4.04 -5.09
N ALA A 107 -4.41 2.75 -5.41
CA ALA A 107 -4.51 2.27 -6.78
C ALA A 107 -5.86 2.68 -7.40
N THR A 108 -5.97 2.67 -8.74
CA THR A 108 -7.30 2.82 -9.36
C THR A 108 -8.16 1.57 -9.05
N PRO A 109 -9.50 1.66 -9.13
CA PRO A 109 -10.36 0.49 -8.99
C PRO A 109 -9.98 -0.65 -9.95
N GLU A 110 -9.58 -0.33 -11.18
CA GLU A 110 -9.14 -1.33 -12.16
C GLU A 110 -7.81 -1.97 -11.78
N GLU A 111 -6.82 -1.17 -11.33
CA GLU A 111 -5.54 -1.68 -10.82
C GLU A 111 -5.75 -2.61 -9.62
N ALA A 112 -6.60 -2.21 -8.67
CA ALA A 112 -6.93 -3.01 -7.49
C ALA A 112 -7.65 -4.33 -7.86
N ALA A 113 -8.64 -4.27 -8.74
CA ALA A 113 -9.35 -5.45 -9.21
C ALA A 113 -8.42 -6.44 -9.93
N ALA A 114 -7.52 -5.95 -10.78
CA ALA A 114 -6.53 -6.78 -11.46
C ALA A 114 -5.55 -7.45 -10.48
N HIS A 115 -5.09 -6.70 -9.46
CA HIS A 115 -4.23 -7.24 -8.41
C HIS A 115 -4.92 -8.35 -7.61
N HIS A 116 -6.17 -8.15 -7.20
CA HIS A 116 -6.95 -9.15 -6.48
C HIS A 116 -7.19 -10.42 -7.32
N ALA A 117 -7.53 -10.26 -8.60
CA ALA A 117 -7.72 -11.39 -9.51
C ALA A 117 -6.41 -12.22 -9.66
N ALA A 118 -5.26 -11.54 -9.73
CA ALA A 118 -3.96 -12.20 -9.78
C ALA A 118 -3.63 -12.94 -8.46
N GLN A 119 -3.91 -12.32 -7.31
CA GLN A 119 -3.72 -12.95 -5.99
C GLN A 119 -4.58 -14.20 -5.80
N GLN A 120 -5.85 -14.17 -6.23
CA GLN A 120 -6.74 -15.34 -6.17
C GLN A 120 -6.25 -16.47 -7.09
N SER A 121 -5.72 -16.12 -8.26
CA SER A 121 -5.15 -17.10 -9.19
C SER A 121 -3.86 -17.74 -8.67
N ALA A 122 -3.05 -16.99 -7.92
CA ALA A 122 -1.85 -17.49 -7.28
C ALA A 122 -2.15 -18.31 -6.01
N GLY A 123 -3.20 -17.96 -5.26
CA GLY A 123 -3.64 -18.64 -4.04
C GLY A 123 -4.47 -19.91 -4.26
N GLY A 124 -4.90 -20.20 -5.51
CA GLY A 124 -5.61 -21.42 -5.89
C GLY A 124 -4.72 -22.64 -6.14
N ALA A 125 -3.40 -22.51 -5.99
CA ALA A 125 -2.44 -23.60 -6.01
C ALA A 125 -2.02 -23.96 -4.57
N ALA A 126 -2.93 -24.57 -3.81
CA ALA A 126 -2.65 -25.20 -2.53
C ALA A 126 -3.21 -26.62 -2.53
#